data_AF-A0A379SIU3-F1
#
_entry.id   AF-A0A379SIU3-F1
#
_cell.length_a   1.000
_cell.length_b   1.000
_cell.length_c   1.000
_cell.angle_alpha   90.00
_cell.angle_beta   90.00
_cell.angle_gamma   90.00
#
_symmetry.space_group_name_H-M   'P 1'
#
loop_
_entity.id
_entity.type
_entity.pdbx_description
1 polymer ?
#
loop_
_entity_poly.entity_id
_entity_poly.type
_entity_poly.pdbx_seq_one_letter_code
_entity_poly.pdbx_strand_id
1 'polypeptide(L)'
;MKWYPWLRPAYEKLVESYQAGRGHHALLIQSLPGMGDEALSYALSRYLLCQQPEGHKSCGHCRGCQLMQAGTHPDYYTLTPDKGKAASA
;
A
#
# COMPACT_ATOMS: atom_id res chain seq x y z
N MET A 1 1.24 -11.96 2.12
CA MET A 1 1.99 -11.04 1.24
C MET A 1 3.41 -10.90 1.78
N LYS A 2 4.45 -11.00 0.94
CA LYS A 2 5.86 -11.01 1.38
C LYS A 2 6.54 -9.67 1.04
N TRP A 3 7.21 -9.06 2.02
CA TRP A 3 8.04 -7.88 1.80
C TRP A 3 9.43 -8.29 1.32
N TYR A 4 9.89 -7.72 0.21
CA TYR A 4 11.20 -8.03 -0.37
C TYR A 4 12.18 -6.86 -0.18
N PRO A 5 13.48 -7.13 0.05
CA PRO A 5 14.46 -6.07 0.33
C PRO A 5 14.57 -4.99 -0.76
N TRP A 6 14.37 -5.36 -2.03
CA TRP A 6 14.45 -4.43 -3.17
C TRP A 6 13.28 -3.43 -3.26
N LEU A 7 12.20 -3.63 -2.50
CA LEU A 7 11.07 -2.69 -2.48
C LEU A 7 11.39 -1.42 -1.70
N ARG A 8 12.37 -1.46 -0.78
CA ARG A 8 12.67 -0.34 0.14
C ARG A 8 12.96 0.97 -0.59
N PRO A 9 13.85 1.05 -1.59
CA PRO A 9 14.15 2.33 -2.25
C PRO A 9 12.94 2.92 -3.00
N ALA A 10 12.09 2.06 -3.57
CA ALA A 10 10.87 2.51 -4.24
C ALA A 10 9.83 3.03 -3.22
N TYR A 11 9.65 2.31 -2.12
CA TYR A 11 8.76 2.68 -1.03
C TYR A 11 9.14 4.02 -0.39
N GLU A 12 10.42 4.19 -0.05
CA GLU A 12 10.93 5.42 0.58
C GLU A 12 10.65 6.64 -0.30
N LYS A 13 10.99 6.56 -1.60
CA LYS A 13 10.69 7.63 -2.56
C LYS A 13 9.20 7.97 -2.64
N LEU A 14 8.34 6.95 -2.67
CA LEU A 14 6.89 7.17 -2.71
C LEU A 14 6.42 7.85 -1.42
N VAL A 15 6.77 7.31 -0.25
CA VAL A 15 6.36 7.86 1.05
C VAL A 15 6.86 9.29 1.22
N GLU A 16 8.10 9.60 0.87
CA GLU A 16 8.65 10.96 0.90
C GLU A 16 7.81 11.94 0.06
N SER A 17 7.33 11.51 -1.12
CA SER A 17 6.45 12.34 -1.94
C SER A 17 5.12 12.65 -1.26
N TYR A 18 4.49 11.67 -0.61
CA TYR A 18 3.24 11.85 0.13
C TYR A 18 3.44 12.67 1.40
N GLN A 19 4.54 12.45 2.12
CA GLN A 19 4.93 13.25 3.29
C GLN A 19 5.07 14.72 2.95
N ALA A 20 5.67 15.01 1.79
CA ALA A 20 5.85 16.37 1.33
C ALA A 20 4.59 17.01 0.72
N GLY A 21 3.43 16.33 0.78
CA GLY A 21 2.18 16.80 0.18
C GLY A 21 2.20 16.82 -1.36
N ARG A 22 3.16 16.14 -1.99
CA ARG A 22 3.35 16.07 -3.45
C ARG A 22 3.08 14.68 -4.03
N GLY A 23 2.49 13.79 -3.24
CA GLY A 23 2.13 12.45 -3.69
C GLY A 23 1.02 12.51 -4.74
N HIS A 24 1.20 11.82 -5.87
CA HIS A 24 0.15 11.72 -6.87
C HIS A 24 -1.02 10.86 -6.37
N HIS A 25 -2.25 11.25 -6.71
CA HIS A 25 -3.47 10.54 -6.31
C HIS A 25 -3.71 9.24 -7.10
N ALA A 26 -3.07 9.09 -8.26
CA ALA A 26 -3.13 7.89 -9.10
C ALA A 26 -1.70 7.42 -9.41
N LEU A 27 -1.34 6.22 -8.93
CA LEU A 27 -0.06 5.58 -9.19
C LEU A 27 -0.28 4.31 -10.01
N LEU A 28 0.47 4.18 -11.11
CA LEU A 28 0.59 2.94 -11.86
C LEU A 28 1.91 2.27 -11.47
N ILE A 29 1.83 1.09 -10.84
CA ILE A 29 2.99 0.27 -10.54
C ILE A 29 3.12 -0.78 -11.64
N GLN A 30 4.20 -0.72 -12.41
CA GLN A 30 4.53 -1.73 -13.41
C GLN A 30 5.62 -2.64 -12.85
N SER A 31 5.37 -3.95 -12.87
CA SER A 31 6.33 -4.95 -12.42
C SER A 31 6.10 -6.30 -13.09
N LEU A 32 7.12 -7.16 -13.04
CA LEU A 32 6.96 -8.56 -13.37
C LEU A 32 6.20 -9.30 -12.26
N PRO A 33 5.48 -10.40 -12.57
CA PRO A 33 4.86 -11.24 -11.56
C PRO A 33 5.88 -11.71 -10.51
N GLY A 34 5.52 -11.60 -9.22
CA GLY A 34 6.38 -12.01 -8.11
C GLY A 34 7.40 -10.96 -7.65
N MET A 35 7.42 -9.76 -8.25
CA MET A 35 8.30 -8.67 -7.82
C MET A 35 7.86 -7.96 -6.53
N GLY A 36 6.66 -8.25 -6.03
CA GLY A 36 6.16 -7.73 -4.74
C GLY A 36 5.48 -6.36 -4.83
N ASP A 37 4.94 -6.00 -5.99
CA ASP A 37 4.10 -4.84 -6.23
C ASP A 37 2.88 -4.78 -5.31
N GLU A 38 2.23 -5.91 -5.04
CA GLU A 38 1.15 -5.98 -4.04
C GLU A 38 1.65 -5.53 -2.65
N ALA A 39 2.85 -5.96 -2.25
CA ALA A 39 3.44 -5.61 -0.96
C ALA A 39 3.82 -4.12 -0.88
N LEU A 40 4.34 -3.56 -1.98
CA LEU A 40 4.63 -2.14 -2.09
C LEU A 40 3.36 -1.31 -1.99
N SER A 41 2.33 -1.67 -2.76
CA SER A 41 1.02 -1.01 -2.76
C SER A 41 0.38 -1.06 -1.37
N TYR A 42 0.35 -2.24 -0.74
CA TYR A 42 -0.21 -2.41 0.59
C TYR A 42 0.55 -1.62 1.67
N ALA A 43 1.89 -1.59 1.61
CA ALA A 43 2.69 -0.79 2.55
C ALA A 43 2.38 0.71 2.43
N LEU A 44 2.23 1.21 1.19
CA LEU A 44 1.85 2.61 0.96
C LEU A 44 0.42 2.88 1.47
N SER A 45 -0.55 2.00 1.21
CA SER A 45 -1.91 2.14 1.75
C SER A 45 -1.92 2.17 3.27
N ARG A 46 -1.13 1.30 3.92
CA ARG A 46 -0.95 1.26 5.37
C ARG A 46 -0.37 2.54 5.92
N TYR A 47 0.58 3.15 5.20
CA TYR A 47 1.14 4.45 5.55
C TYR A 47 0.08 5.56 5.46
N LEU A 48 -0.66 5.64 4.35
CA LEU A 48 -1.66 6.68 4.10
C LEU A 48 -2.87 6.62 5.05
N LEU A 49 -3.28 5.43 5.48
CA LEU A 49 -4.40 5.22 6.40
C LEU A 49 -3.97 5.23 7.88
N CYS A 50 -2.69 5.46 8.15
CA CYS A 50 -2.18 5.59 9.52
C CYS A 50 -2.45 6.99 10.06
N GLN A 51 -3.13 7.08 11.21
CA GLN A 51 -3.43 8.37 11.86
C GLN A 51 -2.22 8.98 12.58
N GLN A 52 -1.23 8.15 12.92
CA GLN A 52 -0.03 8.55 13.65
C GLN A 52 1.20 7.85 13.06
N PRO A 53 1.63 8.19 11.82
CA PRO A 53 2.79 7.55 11.21
C PRO A 53 4.09 7.87 11.98
N GLU A 54 5.00 6.90 12.01
CA GLU A 54 6.31 6.97 12.67
C GLU A 54 7.41 6.99 11.61
N GLY A 55 7.83 8.19 11.18
CA GLY A 55 8.69 8.35 10.02
C GLY A 55 8.02 7.76 8.78
N HIS A 56 8.68 6.80 8.11
CA HIS A 56 8.13 6.12 6.94
C HIS A 56 7.23 4.92 7.27
N LYS A 57 6.90 4.67 8.54
CA LYS A 57 6.15 3.48 8.97
C LYS A 57 4.74 3.83 9.46
N SER A 58 3.78 2.95 9.19
CA SER A 58 2.52 2.95 9.94
C SER A 58 2.80 2.50 11.37
N CYS A 59 2.24 3.16 12.39
CA CYS A 59 2.54 2.85 13.79
C CYS A 59 2.02 1.50 14.30
N GLY A 60 1.02 0.93 13.64
CA GLY A 60 0.48 -0.38 14.00
C GLY A 60 -0.51 -0.39 15.17
N HIS A 61 -0.62 0.69 15.94
CA HIS A 61 -1.47 0.74 17.14
C HIS A 61 -2.68 1.68 17.05
N CYS A 62 -2.68 2.68 16.17
CA CYS A 62 -3.83 3.56 15.99
C CYS A 62 -5.06 2.82 15.41
N ARG A 63 -6.25 3.42 15.52
CA ARG A 63 -7.50 2.80 15.07
C ARG A 63 -7.48 2.41 13.59
N GLY A 64 -6.96 3.29 12.73
CA GLY A 64 -6.78 2.99 11.29
C GLY A 64 -5.86 1.79 11.06
N CYS A 65 -4.72 1.73 11.76
CA CYS A 65 -3.82 0.57 11.67
C CYS A 65 -4.48 -0.74 12.15
N GLN A 66 -5.25 -0.71 13.23
CA GLN A 66 -5.98 -1.88 13.74
C GLN A 66 -7.03 -2.36 12.73
N LEU A 67 -7.81 -1.45 12.15
CA LEU A 67 -8.80 -1.78 11.12
C LEU A 67 -8.15 -2.35 9.85
N MET A 68 -7.01 -1.81 9.44
CA MET A 68 -6.23 -2.35 8.32
C MET A 68 -5.73 -3.77 8.60
N GLN A 69 -5.25 -4.04 9.83
CA GLN A 69 -4.81 -5.38 10.23
C GLN A 69 -5.95 -6.39 10.31
N ALA A 70 -7.14 -5.94 10.72
CA ALA A 70 -8.36 -6.74 10.73
C ALA A 70 -8.97 -6.96 9.33
N GLY A 71 -8.52 -6.21 8.31
CA GLY A 71 -9.08 -6.26 6.96
C GLY A 71 -10.46 -5.60 6.84
N THR A 72 -10.82 -4.70 7.75
CA THR A 72 -12.16 -4.07 7.83
C THR A 72 -12.10 -2.54 7.82
N HIS A 73 -11.04 -1.96 7.25
CA HIS A 73 -10.93 -0.50 7.17
C HIS A 73 -11.97 0.03 6.16
N PRO A 74 -12.91 0.92 6.58
CA PRO A 74 -14.02 1.35 5.72
C PRO A 74 -13.53 2.16 4.51
N ASP A 75 -12.39 2.85 4.65
CA ASP A 75 -11.81 3.64 3.56
C ASP A 75 -10.76 2.89 2.72
N TYR A 76 -10.60 1.57 2.92
CA TYR A 76 -9.70 0.75 2.11
C TYR A 76 -10.49 -0.16 1.19
N TYR A 77 -10.30 0.03 -0.12
CA TYR A 77 -11.00 -0.72 -1.15
C TYR A 77 -9.98 -1.53 -1.96
N THR A 78 -10.29 -2.81 -2.19
CA THR A 78 -9.52 -3.66 -3.10
C THR A 78 -10.40 -4.00 -4.29
N LEU A 79 -9.97 -3.60 -5.48
CA LEU A 79 -10.63 -3.95 -6.73
C LEU A 79 -9.93 -5.18 -7.32
N THR A 80 -10.63 -6.31 -7.33
CA THR A 80 -10.18 -7.54 -7.99
C THR A 80 -11.29 -8.08 -8.89
N PRO A 81 -10.95 -8.81 -9.96
CA PRO A 81 -11.96 -9.45 -10.79
C PRO A 81 -12.81 -10.44 -9.99
N ASP A 82 -14.10 -10.51 -10.30
CA ASP A 82 -14.97 -11.56 -9.78
C ASP A 82 -14.47 -12.95 -10.19
N LYS A 83 -14.56 -13.90 -9.26
CA LYS A 83 -14.17 -15.29 -9.52
C LYS A 83 -14.91 -15.82 -10.76
N GLY A 84 -14.18 -16.06 -11.85
CA GLY A 84 -14.72 -16.61 -13.11
C GLY A 84 -14.58 -15.68 -14.32
N LYS A 85 -14.27 -14.39 -14.13
CA LYS A 85 -13.88 -13.51 -15.22
C LYS A 85 -12.37 -13.35 -15.18
N ALA A 86 -11.66 -14.16 -15.97
CA ALA A 86 -10.27 -13.86 -16.27
C ALA A 86 -10.24 -12.45 -16.89
N ALA A 87 -9.57 -11.51 -16.23
CA ALA A 87 -9.23 -10.25 -16.86
C ALA A 87 -8.25 -10.60 -17.98
N SER A 88 -8.78 -10.69 -19.20
CA SER A 88 -7.97 -10.74 -20.41
C SER A 88 -7.16 -9.45 -20.46
N ALA A 89 -5.86 -9.57 -20.24
CA ALA A 89 -4.87 -8.56 -20.61
C ALA A 89 -4.50 -8.75 -22.08
#